data_AF-A0AAD8BAX0-F1
#
_entry.id   AF-A0AAD8BAX0-F1
#
_cell.length_a   1.000
_cell.length_b   1.000
_cell.length_c   1.000
_cell.angle_alpha   90.00
_cell.angle_beta   90.00
_cell.angle_gamma   90.00
#
_symmetry.space_group_name_H-M   'P 1'
#
loop_
_entity.id
_entity.type
_entity.pdbx_description
1 polymer ?
#
loop_
_entity_poly.entity_id
_entity_poly.type
_entity_poly.pdbx_seq_one_letter_code
_entity_poly.pdbx_strand_id
1 'polypeptide(L)' 'APSKTCTSATDLVFVIDASTNVGATNFKKQLNFVANTASYFRVGLDSLRLGVVSFGTEAIVWINLGDHSSLQGISK' A
#
# COMPACT_ATOMS: atom_id res chain seq x y z
N ALA A 1 -6.58 17.62 -21.21
CA ALA A 1 -6.95 16.29 -21.74
C ALA A 1 -7.82 15.58 -20.70
N PRO A 2 -8.83 14.79 -21.07
CA PRO A 2 -9.57 14.00 -20.08
C PRO A 2 -8.60 13.00 -19.46
N SER A 3 -8.55 12.95 -18.12
CA SER A 3 -7.78 11.93 -17.41
C SER A 3 -8.35 10.56 -17.75
N LYS A 4 -7.52 9.63 -18.26
CA LYS A 4 -7.93 8.23 -18.37
C LYS A 4 -8.13 7.69 -16.95
N THR A 5 -9.39 7.61 -16.51
CA THR A 5 -9.75 6.98 -15.24
C THR A 5 -9.94 5.49 -15.50
N CYS A 6 -9.06 4.64 -14.96
CA CYS A 6 -9.28 3.21 -14.96
C CYS A 6 -10.39 2.88 -13.95
N THR A 7 -11.49 2.32 -14.44
CA THR A 7 -12.63 1.87 -13.61
C THR A 7 -12.61 0.37 -13.33
N SER A 8 -11.58 -0.34 -13.79
CA SER A 8 -11.46 -1.78 -13.53
C SER A 8 -11.10 -2.03 -12.07
N ALA A 9 -11.73 -3.05 -11.49
CA ALA A 9 -11.28 -3.61 -10.23
C ALA A 9 -9.79 -3.97 -10.35
N THR A 10 -8.98 -3.54 -9.39
CA THR A 10 -7.53 -3.65 -9.45
C THR A 10 -6.97 -4.00 -8.08
N ASP A 11 -6.01 -4.92 -8.03
CA ASP A 11 -5.25 -5.22 -6.83
C ASP A 11 -3.91 -4.52 -6.90
N LEU A 12 -3.59 -3.72 -5.88
CA LEU A 12 -2.30 -3.08 -5.73
C LEU A 12 -1.66 -3.56 -4.43
N VAL A 13 -0.48 -4.17 -4.53
CA VAL A 13 0.29 -4.63 -3.37
C VAL A 13 1.62 -3.88 -3.32
N PHE A 14 1.89 -3.21 -2.19
CA PHE A 14 3.21 -2.67 -1.90
C PHE A 14 4.05 -3.71 -1.16
N VAL A 15 5.20 -4.06 -1.73
CA VAL A 15 6.19 -4.95 -1.10
C VAL A 15 7.39 -4.09 -0.70
N ILE A 16 7.61 -3.93 0.60
CA ILE A 16 8.49 -2.91 1.18
C ILE A 16 9.73 -3.59 1.77
N ASP A 17 10.92 -3.13 1.41
CA ASP A 17 12.18 -3.63 1.97
C ASP A 17 12.38 -3.07 3.39
N ALA A 18 12.35 -3.96 4.38
CA ALA A 18 12.56 -3.71 5.79
C ALA A 18 13.89 -4.29 6.30
N SER A 19 14.84 -4.57 5.40
CA SER A 19 16.17 -5.08 5.75
C SER A 19 16.97 -4.10 6.61
N THR A 20 17.93 -4.64 7.37
CA THR A 20 18.83 -3.84 8.22
C THR A 20 19.62 -2.81 7.40
N ASN A 21 19.98 -3.12 6.14
CA ASN A 21 20.72 -2.24 5.25
C ASN A 21 19.93 -1.00 4.84
N VAL A 22 18.60 -1.09 4.76
CA VAL A 22 17.73 0.08 4.54
C VAL A 22 17.81 1.02 5.74
N GLY A 23 17.73 0.45 6.95
CA GLY A 23 17.72 1.18 8.21
C GLY A 23 16.43 1.98 8.46
N ALA A 24 16.17 2.31 9.72
CA ALA A 24 14.90 2.90 10.16
C ALA A 24 14.54 4.21 9.43
N THR A 25 15.51 5.08 9.16
CA THR A 25 15.27 6.37 8.50
C THR A 25 14.78 6.20 7.07
N ASN A 26 15.38 5.30 6.27
CA ASN A 26 14.92 5.09 4.90
C ASN A 26 13.66 4.23 4.85
N PHE A 27 13.49 3.30 5.80
CA PHE A 27 12.24 2.56 5.93
C PHE A 27 11.06 3.52 6.16
N LYS A 28 11.20 4.51 7.04
CA LYS A 28 10.18 5.56 7.23
C LYS A 28 9.88 6.35 5.95
N LYS A 29 10.90 6.63 5.11
CA LYS A 29 10.68 7.27 3.81
C LYS A 29 9.87 6.39 2.86
N GLN A 30 10.12 5.07 2.84
CA GLN A 30 9.34 4.12 2.06
C GLN A 30 7.88 4.08 2.53
N LEU A 31 7.64 4.02 3.84
CA LEU A 31 6.27 4.08 4.39
C LEU A 31 5.54 5.36 3.99
N ASN A 32 6.21 6.51 4.08
CA ASN A 32 5.64 7.79 3.63
C ASN A 32 5.34 7.79 2.12
N PHE A 33 6.23 7.22 1.30
CA PHE A 33 6.00 7.08 -0.13
C PHE A 33 4.76 6.21 -0.42
N VAL A 34 4.63 5.07 0.27
CA VAL A 34 3.48 4.18 0.14
C VAL A 34 2.20 4.89 0.56
N ALA A 35 2.17 5.56 1.71
CA ALA A 35 1.00 6.29 2.20
C ALA A 35 0.59 7.42 1.24
N ASN A 36 1.55 8.21 0.77
CA ASN A 36 1.30 9.29 -0.19
C ASN A 36 0.79 8.73 -1.53
N THR A 37 1.41 7.67 -2.03
CA THR A 37 1.01 7.04 -3.29
C THR A 37 -0.40 6.45 -3.18
N ALA A 38 -0.68 5.75 -2.09
CA ALA A 38 -2.00 5.19 -1.79
C ALA A 38 -3.08 6.28 -1.78
N SER A 39 -2.78 7.48 -1.27
CA SER A 39 -3.74 8.60 -1.19
C SER A 39 -4.29 9.09 -2.54
N TYR A 40 -3.60 8.81 -3.66
CA TYR A 40 -4.10 9.13 -5.00
C TYR A 40 -5.15 8.13 -5.50
N PHE A 41 -5.28 6.98 -4.83
CA PHE A 41 -6.22 5.93 -5.23
C PHE A 41 -7.48 5.95 -4.36
N ARG A 42 -8.62 5.69 -5.01
CA ARG A 42 -9.88 5.41 -4.31
C ARG A 42 -9.93 3.92 -3.95
N VAL A 43 -9.38 3.58 -2.78
CA VAL A 43 -9.48 2.24 -2.19
C VAL A 43 -10.95 1.92 -1.89
N GLY A 44 -11.38 0.72 -2.29
CA GLY A 44 -12.74 0.23 -2.14
C GLY A 44 -12.84 -1.22 -2.61
N LEU A 45 -13.72 -2.00 -1.99
CA LEU A 45 -13.83 -3.44 -2.27
C LEU A 45 -14.22 -3.75 -3.72
N ASP A 46 -15.01 -2.87 -4.34
CA ASP A 46 -15.45 -2.98 -5.73
C ASP A 46 -14.57 -2.16 -6.71
N SER A 47 -13.50 -1.53 -6.21
CA SER A 47 -12.57 -0.72 -7.00
C SER A 47 -11.13 -1.19 -6.83
N LEU A 48 -10.32 -0.45 -6.07
CA LEU A 48 -8.94 -0.80 -5.80
C LEU A 48 -8.84 -1.46 -4.43
N ARG A 49 -8.34 -2.69 -4.40
CA ARG A 49 -7.97 -3.39 -3.15
C ARG A 49 -6.48 -3.18 -2.93
N LEU A 50 -6.12 -2.76 -1.72
CA LEU A 50 -4.76 -2.46 -1.33
C LEU A 50 -4.21 -3.54 -0.40
N GLY A 51 -3.00 -4.01 -0.68
CA GLY A 51 -2.24 -4.91 0.21
C GLY A 51 -0.87 -4.32 0.54
N VAL A 52 -0.34 -4.67 1.72
CA VAL A 52 0.99 -4.24 2.16
C VAL A 52 1.74 -5.41 2.78
N VAL A 53 2.94 -5.64 2.28
CA VAL A 53 3.88 -6.66 2.76
C VAL A 53 5.21 -5.98 3.02
N SER A 54 5.88 -6.30 4.12
CA SER A 54 7.30 -5.98 4.29
C SER A 54 8.14 -7.24 4.19
N PHE A 55 9.36 -7.14 3.69
CA PHE A 55 10.31 -8.26 3.69
C PHE A 55 11.65 -7.86 4.29
N GLY A 56 12.28 -8.81 4.98
CA GLY A 56 13.63 -8.73 5.51
C GLY A 56 14.18 -10.15 5.65
N THR A 57 14.41 -10.61 6.89
CA THR A 57 14.66 -12.03 7.17
C THR A 57 13.44 -12.90 6.82
N GLU A 58 12.23 -12.39 7.08
CA GLU A 58 10.95 -13.01 6.76
C GLU A 58 10.03 -12.00 6.08
N ALA A 59 9.00 -12.51 5.40
CA ALA A 59 7.93 -11.68 4.86
C ALA A 59 6.79 -11.56 5.88
N ILE A 60 6.36 -10.33 6.14
CA ILE A 60 5.24 -10.02 7.04
C ILE A 60 4.15 -9.34 6.23
N VAL A 61 2.94 -9.93 6.26
CA VAL A 61 1.74 -9.32 5.68
C VAL A 61 1.13 -8.39 6.71
N TRP A 62 1.05 -7.11 6.39
CA TRP A 62 0.46 -6.08 7.27
C TRP A 62 -0.99 -5.81 6.93
N ILE A 63 -1.31 -5.84 5.63
CA ILE A 63 -2.67 -5.60 5.11
C ILE A 63 -2.91 -6.62 4.00
N ASN A 64 -3.94 -7.46 4.16
CA ASN A 64 -4.41 -8.31 3.08
C ASN A 64 -5.32 -7.53 2.13
N LEU A 65 -5.40 -7.99 0.89
CA LEU A 65 -6.35 -7.44 -0.07
C LEU A 65 -7.78 -7.64 0.45
N GLY A 66 -8.52 -6.54 0.54
CA GLY A 66 -9.91 -6.53 1.00
C GLY A 66 -10.11 -6.35 2.51
N ASP A 67 -9.04 -6.29 3.30
CA ASP A 67 -9.14 -6.02 4.75
C ASP A 67 -9.74 -4.63 5.05
N HIS A 68 -9.55 -3.68 4.12
CA HIS A 68 -10.06 -2.32 4.25
C HIS A 68 -10.86 -1.91 3.03
N SER A 69 -12.04 -1.34 3.29
CA SER A 69 -12.92 -0.74 2.28
C SER A 69 -12.60 0.73 1.98
N SER A 70 -11.67 1.34 2.70
CA SER A 70 -11.15 2.69 2.45
C SER A 70 -9.80 2.90 3.16
N LEU A 71 -9.04 3.92 2.74
CA LEU A 71 -7.78 4.31 3.41
C LEU A 71 -7.98 4.81 4.85
N GLN A 72 -9.17 5.29 5.21
CA GLN A 72 -9.46 5.79 6.56
C GLN A 72 -9.43 4.66 7.60
N GLY A 73 -9.78 3.45 7.17
CA GLY A 73 -9.73 2.24 8.01
C GLY A 73 -8.31 1.74 8.30
N ILE A 74 -7.29 2.27 7.63
CA ILE A 74 -5.87 1.82 7.75
C ILE A 74 -5.16 2.49 8.93
N SER A 75 -5.87 3.16 9.84
CA SER A 75 -5.26 3.81 11.00
C SER A 75 -5.05 2.83 12.17
N LYS A 76 -3.86 2.21 12.22
CA LYS A 76 -3.12 1.92 13.46
C LYS A 76 -1.68 1.50 13.18
#